data_AF-A0A935SMW2-F1
#
_entry.id   AF-A0A935SMW2-F1
#
_cell.length_a   1.000
_cell.length_b   1.000
_cell.length_c   1.000
_cell.angle_alpha   90.00
_cell.angle_beta   90.00
_cell.angle_gamma   90.00
#
_symmetry.space_group_name_H-M   'P 1'
#
loop_
_entity.id
_entity.type
_entity.pdbx_description
1 polymer ?
#
loop_
_entity_poly.entity_id
_entity_poly.type
_entity_poly.pdbx_seq_one_letter_code
_entity_poly.pdbx_strand_id
1 'polypeptide(L)' 'MYKFTVPDFDSYDSLLNTSMILSSMAPVIDVNIVLTKSAKVFASAYALFSGLTFISTIGIIIAPIAYRFFTGFI' A
#
# COMPACT_ATOMS: atom_id res chain seq x y z
N MET A 1 -17.79 11.22 -24.75
CA MET A 1 -18.41 11.06 -23.42
C MET A 1 -17.58 10.11 -22.53
N TYR A 2 -16.30 10.41 -22.29
CA TYR A 2 -15.40 9.61 -21.43
C TYR A 2 -14.83 10.40 -20.23
N LYS A 3 -15.24 11.66 -20.07
CA LYS A 3 -14.69 12.60 -19.08
C LYS A 3 -15.38 12.55 -17.69
N PHE A 4 -16.32 11.63 -17.47
CA PHE A 4 -17.15 11.59 -16.24
C PHE A 4 -16.78 10.47 -15.25
N THR A 5 -15.74 9.67 -15.51
CA THR A 5 -15.35 8.54 -14.64
C THR A 5 -14.09 8.81 -13.81
N VAL A 6 -13.35 9.87 -14.09
CA VAL A 6 -12.13 10.23 -13.34
C VAL A 6 -12.29 11.65 -12.80
N PRO A 7 -12.46 11.82 -11.47
CA PRO A 7 -12.21 13.10 -10.82
C PRO A 7 -10.85 13.66 -11.24
N ASP A 8 -10.73 14.99 -11.35
CA ASP A 8 -9.42 15.65 -11.53
C ASP A 8 -8.58 15.42 -10.26
N PHE A 9 -7.90 14.28 -10.20
CA PHE A 9 -6.97 13.95 -9.14
C PHE A 9 -5.65 14.68 -9.40
N ASP A 10 -5.23 15.52 -8.46
CA ASP A 10 -3.86 16.02 -8.42
C ASP A 10 -2.89 14.82 -8.31
N SER A 11 -1.68 14.94 -8.86
CA SER A 11 -0.68 13.86 -8.84
C SER A 11 -0.39 13.36 -7.41
N TYR A 12 -0.56 14.18 -6.39
CA TYR A 12 -0.40 13.76 -5.00
C TYR A 12 -1.57 12.88 -4.50
N ASP A 13 -2.78 13.11 -5.01
CA ASP A 13 -3.96 12.30 -4.69
C ASP A 13 -3.92 10.92 -5.34
N SER A 14 -3.51 10.86 -6.60
CA SER A 14 -3.36 9.58 -7.31
C SER A 14 -2.25 8.72 -6.73
N LEU A 15 -1.12 9.35 -6.32
CA LEU A 15 -0.01 8.67 -5.65
C LEU A 15 -0.44 8.11 -4.29
N LEU A 16 -1.10 8.92 -3.44
CA LEU A 16 -1.65 8.46 -2.17
C LEU A 16 -2.60 7.28 -2.35
N ASN A 17 -3.57 7.42 -3.25
CA ASN A 17 -4.59 6.40 -3.45
C ASN A 17 -3.99 5.06 -3.96
N THR A 18 -3.03 5.13 -4.88
CA THR A 18 -2.32 3.94 -5.38
C THR A 18 -1.50 3.26 -4.29
N SER A 19 -0.80 4.05 -3.46
CA SER A 19 -0.05 3.54 -2.31
C SER A 19 -0.92 2.82 -1.29
N MET A 20 -2.14 3.32 -1.05
CA MET A 20 -3.09 2.67 -0.15
C MET A 20 -3.53 1.30 -0.69
N ILE A 21 -3.91 1.23 -1.97
CA ILE A 21 -4.25 -0.06 -2.61
C ILE A 21 -3.08 -1.04 -2.55
N LEU A 22 -1.86 -0.59 -2.84
CA LEU A 22 -0.67 -1.45 -2.79
C LEU A 22 -0.34 -1.92 -1.37
N SER A 23 -0.68 -1.11 -0.36
CA SER A 23 -0.61 -1.47 1.06
C SER A 23 -1.72 -2.42 1.52
N SER A 24 -2.66 -2.80 0.63
CA SER A 24 -3.90 -3.51 0.98
C SER A 24 -4.85 -2.72 1.88
N MET A 25 -4.80 -1.38 1.80
CA MET A 25 -5.64 -0.45 2.55
C MET A 25 -6.61 0.26 1.59
N ALA A 26 -7.85 0.50 2.03
CA ALA A 26 -8.87 1.09 1.16
C ALA A 26 -8.53 2.56 0.79
N PRO A 27 -8.90 3.03 -0.41
CA PRO A 27 -8.78 4.42 -0.83
C PRO A 27 -9.36 5.42 0.18
N VAL A 28 -8.58 6.44 0.53
CA VAL A 28 -9.14 7.65 1.16
C VAL A 28 -9.80 8.49 0.06
N ILE A 29 -11.12 8.32 -0.07
CA ILE A 29 -12.00 9.14 -0.92
C ILE A 29 -12.83 10.14 -0.09
N ASP A 30 -12.49 10.33 1.19
CA ASP A 30 -13.26 11.17 2.09
C ASP A 30 -12.89 12.66 1.93
N VAL A 31 -13.89 13.47 1.60
CA VAL A 31 -13.77 14.91 1.34
C VAL A 31 -13.51 15.73 2.61
N ASN A 32 -13.72 15.15 3.80
CA ASN A 32 -13.45 15.82 5.08
C ASN A 32 -11.97 15.75 5.47
N ILE A 33 -11.18 14.88 4.83
CA ILE A 33 -9.76 14.68 5.15
C ILE A 33 -8.91 15.54 4.22
N VAL A 34 -8.81 16.84 4.56
CA VAL A 34 -7.99 17.79 3.80
C VAL A 34 -6.53 17.69 4.26
N LEU A 35 -5.75 16.84 3.59
CA LEU A 35 -4.31 16.72 3.81
C LEU A 35 -3.54 17.76 2.96
N THR A 36 -2.58 18.45 3.59
CA THR A 36 -1.59 19.28 2.88
C THR A 36 -0.79 18.44 1.88
N LYS A 37 -0.31 19.04 0.79
CA LYS A 37 0.50 18.34 -0.25
C LYS A 37 1.64 17.49 0.35
N SER A 38 2.38 18.02 1.34
CA SER A 38 3.44 17.27 2.04
C SER A 38 2.92 16.07 2.84
N ALA A 39 1.73 16.19 3.43
CA ALA A 39 1.12 15.10 4.20
C ALA A 39 0.64 13.97 3.28
N LYS A 40 0.17 14.27 2.06
CA LYS A 40 -0.20 13.25 1.07
C LYS A 40 0.99 12.37 0.66
N VAL A 41 2.15 12.99 0.44
CA VAL A 41 3.39 12.26 0.11
C VAL A 41 3.91 11.43 1.28
N PHE A 42 3.79 11.94 2.51
CA PHE A 42 4.19 11.17 3.68
C PHE A 42 3.28 9.95 3.91
N ALA A 43 1.96 10.17 3.82
CA ALA A 43 0.98 9.10 4.02
C ALA A 43 1.10 8.01 2.94
N SER A 44 1.40 8.38 1.69
CA SER A 44 1.62 7.42 0.62
C SER A 44 2.87 6.57 0.83
N ALA A 45 3.99 7.19 1.25
CA ALA A 45 5.22 6.49 1.57
C ALA A 45 5.03 5.56 2.79
N TYR A 46 4.31 6.03 3.81
CA TYR A 46 3.97 5.24 4.99
C TYR A 46 3.13 4.01 4.64
N ALA A 47 2.09 4.17 3.81
CA ALA A 47 1.26 3.05 3.37
C ALA A 47 2.09 1.99 2.63
N LEU A 48 2.97 2.40 1.71
CA LEU A 48 3.86 1.46 1.01
C LEU A 48 4.84 0.77 1.97
N PHE A 49 5.44 1.54 2.86
CA PHE A 49 6.43 1.03 3.80
C PHE A 49 5.82 0.00 4.76
N SER A 50 4.64 0.29 5.32
CA SER A 50 3.96 -0.62 6.25
C SER A 50 3.56 -1.93 5.57
N GLY A 51 3.01 -1.88 4.35
CA GLY A 51 2.67 -3.09 3.59
C GLY A 51 3.89 -3.94 3.25
N LEU A 52 4.97 -3.30 2.78
CA LEU A 52 6.20 -4.00 2.39
C LEU A 52 6.94 -4.59 3.59
N THR A 53 7.04 -3.86 4.70
CA THR A 53 7.65 -4.38 5.93
C THR A 53 6.84 -5.54 6.50
N PHE A 54 5.51 -5.45 6.51
CA PHE A 54 4.65 -6.53 6.95
C PHE A 54 4.87 -7.83 6.17
N ILE A 55 4.84 -7.77 4.83
CA ILE A 55 5.05 -8.97 4.01
C ILE A 55 6.49 -9.50 4.10
N SER A 56 7.48 -8.60 4.22
CA SER A 56 8.88 -8.99 4.43
C SER A 56 9.08 -9.73 5.75
N THR A 57 8.53 -9.21 6.85
CA THR A 57 8.62 -9.85 8.16
C THR A 57 7.98 -11.23 8.16
N ILE A 58 6.79 -11.38 7.58
CA ILE A 58 6.13 -12.67 7.43
C ILE A 58 6.96 -13.61 6.55
N GLY A 59 7.53 -13.12 5.44
CA GLY A 59 8.40 -13.89 4.57
C GLY A 59 9.64 -14.43 5.30
N ILE A 60 10.28 -13.61 6.14
CA ILE A 60 11.43 -14.01 6.96
C ILE A 60 11.05 -15.08 7.99
N ILE A 61 9.86 -14.98 8.61
CA ILE A 61 9.38 -15.96 9.58
C ILE A 61 8.99 -17.28 8.89
N ILE A 62 8.33 -17.21 7.72
CA ILE A 62 7.88 -18.40 6.97
C ILE A 62 9.05 -19.09 6.26
N ALA A 63 10.09 -18.36 5.82
CA ALA A 63 11.25 -18.93 5.14
C ALA A 63 11.89 -20.15 5.84
N PRO A 64 12.25 -20.12 7.14
CA PRO A 64 12.80 -21.28 7.83
C PRO A 64 11.77 -22.41 8.03
N ILE A 65 10.48 -22.06 8.17
CA ILE A 65 9.39 -23.03 8.30
C ILE A 65 9.25 -23.81 6.99
N ALA A 66 9.18 -23.11 5.86
CA ALA A 66 9.13 -23.69 4.53
C ALA A 66 10.39 -24.54 4.26
N TYR A 67 11.58 -24.04 4.58
CA TYR A 67 12.83 -24.79 4.44
C TYR A 67 12.80 -26.10 5.26
N ARG A 68 12.26 -26.07 6.48
CA ARG A 68 12.11 -27.27 7.33
C ARG A 68 11.08 -28.26 6.78
N PHE A 69 9.98 -27.80 6.18
CA PHE A 69 9.01 -28.69 5.52
C PHE A 69 9.59 -29.37 4.28
N PHE A 70 10.33 -28.65 3.44
CA PHE A 70 10.95 -29.24 2.25
C PHE A 70 12.10 -30.18 2.59
N THR A 71 12.94 -29.82 3.56
CA THR A 71 14.08 -30.65 3.97
C THR A 71 13.67 -31.80 4.87
N GLY A 72 12.59 -31.68 5.65
CA GLY A 72 12.09 -32.75 6.52
C GLY A 72 11.22 -33.79 5.82
N PHE A 73 10.94 -33.63 4.52
CA PHE A 73 10.14 -34.55 3.71
C PHE A 73 10.99 -35.50 2.83
N ILE A 74 12.32 -35.32 2.78
CA ILE A 74 13.25 -36.24 2.12
C ILE A 74 13.81 -37.29 3.07
#